data_AF-A0A1J8QL54-F1
#
_entry.id   AF-A0A1J8QL54-F1
#
_cell.length_a   1.000
_cell.length_b   1.000
_cell.length_c   1.000
_cell.angle_alpha   90.00
_cell.angle_beta   90.00
_cell.angle_gamma   90.00
#
_symmetry.space_group_name_H-M   'P 1'
#
loop_
_entity.id
_entity.type
_entity.pdbx_description
1 polymer ?
#
loop_
_entity_poly.entity_id
_entity_poly.type
_entity_poly.pdbx_seq_one_letter_code
_entity_poly.pdbx_strand_id
1 'polypeptide(L)'
;MSFGWSLSVSKITCWRNSVVIINNRIYRHKVLRVNYTTDDLRRAQDSLNPRTQADIMAWFWPTKKKTLILIGKYHASVQHLDFLWVCWFARDAKAPSGWAVKQLPRVGFYDGDDPSAFGFINPDLVIRGVQLIPAL
;
A
#
# COMPACT_ATOMS: atom_id res chain seq x y z
N MET A 1 -8.55 -18.71 -25.37
CA MET A 1 -9.23 -17.41 -25.49
C MET A 1 -8.22 -16.32 -25.14
N SER A 2 -7.70 -15.68 -26.18
CA SER A 2 -6.66 -14.66 -26.11
C SER A 2 -7.27 -13.30 -25.81
N PHE A 3 -7.06 -12.78 -24.61
CA PHE A 3 -7.39 -11.40 -24.30
C PHE A 3 -6.18 -10.51 -24.56
N GLY A 4 -6.24 -9.78 -25.67
CA GLY A 4 -5.24 -8.81 -26.06
C GLY A 4 -5.40 -7.52 -25.26
N TRP A 5 -4.36 -7.15 -24.51
CA TRP A 5 -4.23 -5.82 -23.95
C TRP A 5 -3.09 -5.12 -24.68
N SER A 6 -3.42 -4.09 -25.45
CA SER A 6 -2.48 -3.15 -26.04
C SER A 6 -2.58 -1.82 -25.29
N LEU A 7 -1.44 -1.26 -24.86
CA LEU A 7 -1.03 0.15 -25.09
C LEU A 7 -0.08 0.72 -24.02
N SER A 8 1.00 1.27 -24.56
CA SER A 8 1.82 2.44 -24.22
C SER A 8 2.30 2.74 -22.79
N VAL A 9 3.59 3.05 -22.74
CA VAL A 9 4.47 3.24 -21.58
C VAL A 9 4.11 4.51 -20.80
N SER A 10 3.91 4.37 -19.48
CA SER A 10 4.15 5.47 -18.54
C SER A 10 4.49 4.97 -17.13
N LYS A 11 5.40 5.70 -16.47
CA LYS A 11 5.80 5.58 -15.05
C LYS A 11 4.60 5.20 -14.16
N ILE A 12 4.82 4.34 -13.16
CA ILE A 12 3.91 4.19 -12.01
C ILE A 12 3.92 5.52 -11.26
N THR A 13 3.04 6.43 -11.67
CA THR A 13 2.64 7.58 -10.88
C THR A 13 1.50 7.14 -9.98
N CYS A 14 1.43 7.68 -8.77
CA CYS A 14 0.50 7.35 -7.69
C CYS A 14 -1.00 7.58 -8.02
N TRP A 15 -1.37 7.69 -9.29
CA TRP A 15 -2.72 7.99 -9.79
C TRP A 15 -3.22 7.05 -10.88
N ARG A 16 -2.43 6.06 -11.30
CA ARG A 16 -2.89 5.04 -12.28
C ARG A 16 -2.83 3.66 -11.63
N ASN A 17 -4.01 3.09 -11.38
CA ASN A 17 -4.22 1.70 -10.91
C ASN A 17 -3.80 0.63 -11.95
N SER A 18 -2.92 0.96 -12.88
CA SER A 18 -2.51 0.05 -13.95
C SER A 18 -0.99 -0.12 -13.96
N VAL A 19 -0.56 -1.38 -13.94
CA VAL A 19 0.82 -1.78 -14.16
C VAL A 19 0.85 -2.55 -15.47
N VAL A 20 1.70 -2.12 -16.41
CA VAL A 20 1.87 -2.80 -17.70
C VAL A 20 3.04 -3.78 -17.59
N ILE A 21 2.74 -5.07 -17.70
CA ILE A 21 3.74 -6.13 -17.57
C ILE A 21 4.31 -6.45 -18.96
N ILE A 22 5.57 -6.06 -19.19
CA ILE A 22 6.28 -6.43 -20.41
C ILE A 22 6.77 -7.88 -20.29
N ASN A 23 6.65 -8.64 -21.38
CA ASN A 23 7.02 -10.06 -21.49
C ASN A 23 6.22 -10.99 -20.56
N ASN A 24 5.07 -10.54 -20.04
CA ASN A 24 4.14 -11.31 -19.21
C ASN A 24 4.82 -12.01 -18.00
N ARG A 25 5.90 -11.43 -17.46
CA ARG A 25 6.68 -11.98 -16.35
C ARG A 25 6.75 -10.98 -15.20
N ILE A 26 6.22 -11.40 -14.06
CA ILE A 26 6.38 -10.73 -12.76
C ILE A 26 6.87 -11.74 -11.73
N TYR A 27 7.66 -11.27 -10.78
CA TYR A 27 8.21 -12.10 -9.72
C TYR A 27 7.76 -11.55 -8.37
N ARG A 28 7.23 -12.43 -7.52
CA ARG A 28 6.77 -12.07 -6.18
C ARG A 28 7.92 -12.17 -5.19
N HIS A 29 8.17 -11.10 -4.44
CA HIS A 29 9.11 -11.11 -3.32
C HIS A 29 8.43 -11.51 -2.02
N LYS A 30 9.17 -12.22 -1.17
CA LYS A 30 8.68 -12.70 0.14
C LYS A 30 8.62 -11.59 1.19
N VAL A 31 9.55 -10.64 1.15
CA VAL A 31 9.73 -9.62 2.20
C VAL A 31 10.01 -8.27 1.57
N LEU A 32 9.39 -7.22 2.10
CA LEU A 32 9.70 -5.82 1.84
C LEU A 32 10.48 -5.28 3.05
N ARG A 33 11.63 -4.63 2.80
CA ARG A 33 12.40 -3.95 3.86
C ARG A 33 12.29 -2.44 3.66
N VAL A 34 11.91 -1.72 4.71
CA VAL A 34 11.75 -0.26 4.68
C VAL A 34 12.63 0.33 5.77
N ASN A 35 13.55 1.22 5.39
CA ASN A 35 14.36 1.97 6.33
C ASN A 35 13.65 3.28 6.65
N TYR A 36 13.61 3.65 7.93
CA TYR A 36 13.01 4.91 8.36
C TYR A 36 13.78 5.48 9.55
N THR A 37 13.65 6.78 9.76
CA THR A 37 14.12 7.43 10.97
C THR A 37 12.98 7.48 11.98
N THR A 38 13.22 6.99 13.19
CA THR A 38 12.29 7.14 14.31
C THR A 38 12.28 8.60 14.80
N ASP A 39 11.24 8.98 15.55
CA ASP A 39 11.07 10.35 16.04
C ASP A 39 12.23 10.81 16.95
N ASP A 40 12.97 9.88 17.56
CA ASP A 40 14.20 10.13 18.33
C ASP A 40 15.47 10.22 17.45
N LEU A 41 15.31 10.43 16.14
CA LEU A 41 16.36 10.57 15.12
C LEU A 41 17.25 9.32 14.94
N ARG A 42 16.80 8.15 15.41
CA ARG A 42 17.52 6.89 15.19
C ARG A 42 17.11 6.24 13.88
N ARG A 43 18.01 5.42 13.32
CA ARG A 43 17.71 4.61 12.14
C ARG A 43 17.09 3.30 12.57
N ALA A 44 15.95 2.96 11.97
CA ALA A 44 15.26 1.70 12.15
C ALA A 44 14.94 1.07 10.79
N GLN A 45 14.64 -0.23 10.79
CA GLN A 45 14.25 -0.97 9.60
C GLN A 45 13.08 -1.89 9.93
N ASP A 46 12.01 -1.77 9.14
CA ASP A 46 10.89 -2.69 9.17
C ASP A 46 11.09 -3.79 8.13
N SER A 47 10.79 -5.03 8.51
CA SER A 47 10.77 -6.19 7.62
C SER A 47 9.34 -6.70 7.50
N LEU A 48 8.68 -6.32 6.41
CA LEU A 48 7.27 -6.54 6.15
C LEU A 48 7.09 -7.81 5.32
N ASN A 49 6.38 -8.79 5.89
CA ASN A 49 6.02 -10.02 5.19
C ASN A 49 4.53 -9.97 4.83
N PRO A 50 4.17 -9.96 3.54
CA PRO A 50 2.76 -9.95 3.14
C PRO A 50 1.96 -11.16 3.66
N ARG A 51 2.63 -12.28 3.99
CA ARG A 51 1.96 -13.47 4.57
C ARG A 51 1.46 -13.28 5.99
N THR A 52 2.00 -12.31 6.72
CA THR A 52 1.64 -12.06 8.13
C THR A 52 0.71 -10.87 8.27
N GLN A 53 0.02 -10.46 7.19
CA GLN A 53 -0.85 -9.28 7.16
C GLN A 53 -0.13 -8.02 7.65
N ALA A 54 0.79 -7.52 6.82
CA ALA A 54 1.58 -6.34 7.15
C ALA A 54 0.81 -5.06 6.78
N ASP A 55 0.42 -4.26 7.78
CA ASP A 55 -0.08 -2.91 7.55
C ASP A 55 1.09 -1.95 7.29
N ILE A 56 0.92 -1.02 6.36
CA ILE A 56 1.91 -0.02 5.99
C ILE A 56 1.31 1.37 5.98
N MET A 57 2.14 2.37 6.32
CA MET A 57 1.81 3.78 6.13
C MET A 57 2.54 4.27 4.89
N ALA A 58 1.80 4.85 3.94
CA ALA A 58 2.36 5.41 2.73
C ALA A 58 2.10 6.91 2.63
N TRP A 59 3.06 7.61 2.04
CA TRP A 59 2.93 9.00 1.66
C TRP A 59 2.18 9.13 0.33
N PHE A 60 1.18 10.01 0.26
CA PHE A 60 0.36 10.18 -0.94
C PHE A 60 0.14 11.66 -1.24
N TRP A 61 0.86 12.24 -2.21
CA TRP A 61 0.60 13.61 -2.66
C TRP A 61 -0.67 13.68 -3.54
N PRO A 62 -1.56 14.70 -3.38
CA PRO A 62 -1.55 15.82 -2.43
C PRO A 62 -2.43 15.59 -1.18
N THR A 63 -2.88 14.36 -0.92
CA THR A 63 -3.74 14.07 0.25
C THR A 63 -2.93 13.72 1.50
N LYS A 64 -3.59 13.62 2.67
CA LYS A 64 -2.91 13.22 3.91
C LYS A 64 -2.39 11.78 3.80
N LYS A 65 -1.41 11.43 4.65
CA LYS A 65 -0.87 10.06 4.78
C LYS A 65 -2.01 9.04 4.90
N LYS A 66 -1.89 7.90 4.21
CA LYS A 66 -2.87 6.81 4.27
C LYS A 66 -2.25 5.55 4.86
N THR A 67 -3.06 4.83 5.62
CA THR A 67 -2.74 3.47 6.10
C THR A 67 -3.31 2.45 5.12
N LEU A 68 -2.57 1.38 4.85
CA LEU A 68 -2.85 0.37 3.82
C LEU A 68 -2.46 -1.01 4.32
N ILE A 69 -3.00 -2.08 3.73
CA ILE A 69 -2.48 -3.44 3.88
C ILE A 69 -1.60 -3.80 2.70
N LEU A 70 -0.40 -4.31 2.99
CA LEU A 70 0.47 -4.93 2.00
C LEU A 70 0.01 -6.36 1.69
N ILE A 71 -0.45 -6.58 0.46
CA ILE A 71 -0.85 -7.91 -0.03
C ILE A 71 0.31 -8.63 -0.72
N GLY A 72 1.15 -7.88 -1.44
CA GLY A 72 2.31 -8.47 -2.09
C GLY A 72 3.30 -7.43 -2.60
N LYS A 73 4.57 -7.83 -2.63
CA LYS A 73 5.64 -7.11 -3.33
C LYS A 73 5.96 -7.85 -4.63
N TYR A 74 6.07 -7.11 -5.72
CA TYR A 74 6.36 -7.64 -7.05
C TYR A 74 7.45 -6.83 -7.73
N HIS A 75 8.21 -7.47 -8.61
CA HIS A 75 9.13 -6.81 -9.52
C HIS A 75 8.92 -7.28 -10.96
N ALA A 76 9.11 -6.36 -11.91
CA ALA A 76 9.12 -6.64 -13.35
C ALA A 76 10.55 -6.45 -13.89
N SER A 77 11.15 -7.54 -14.38
CA SER A 77 12.56 -7.58 -14.79
C SER A 77 12.91 -6.65 -15.96
N VAL A 78 11.96 -6.38 -16.86
CA VAL A 78 12.23 -5.62 -18.10
C VAL A 78 12.39 -4.12 -17.84
N GLN A 79 11.88 -3.61 -16.72
CA GLN A 79 11.94 -2.18 -16.39
C GLN A 79 12.58 -1.89 -15.03
N HIS A 80 13.13 -2.91 -14.33
CA HIS A 80 13.56 -2.78 -12.93
C HIS A 80 12.53 -2.06 -12.05
N LEU A 81 11.26 -2.39 -12.27
CA LEU A 81 10.15 -1.71 -11.63
C LEU A 81 9.64 -2.57 -10.48
N ASP A 82 9.91 -2.11 -9.26
CA ASP A 82 9.30 -2.64 -8.06
C ASP A 82 7.96 -1.95 -7.80
N PHE A 83 6.94 -2.74 -7.46
CA PHE A 83 5.64 -2.23 -7.06
C PHE A 83 5.03 -3.09 -5.97
N LEU A 84 4.20 -2.47 -5.14
CA LEU A 84 3.44 -3.15 -4.11
C LEU A 84 1.98 -3.22 -4.52
N TRP A 85 1.36 -4.37 -4.30
CA TRP A 85 -0.09 -4.52 -4.37
C TRP A 85 -0.66 -4.38 -2.96
N VAL A 86 -1.61 -3.46 -2.80
CA VAL A 86 -2.16 -3.07 -1.50
C VAL A 86 -3.68 -3.09 -1.50
N CYS A 87 -4.26 -3.26 -0.31
CA CYS A 87 -5.66 -2.96 -0.03
C CYS A 87 -5.75 -1.68 0.80
N TRP A 88 -6.67 -0.79 0.43
CA TRP A 88 -6.82 0.52 1.05
C TRP A 88 -7.66 0.41 2.33
N PHE A 89 -7.28 1.15 3.37
CA PHE A 89 -8.20 1.46 4.46
C PHE A 89 -8.98 2.73 4.16
N ALA A 90 -10.27 2.69 4.44
CA ALA A 90 -11.14 3.85 4.51
C ALA A 90 -11.23 4.31 5.97
N ARG A 91 -11.28 5.62 6.20
CA ARG A 91 -11.66 6.15 7.52
C ARG A 91 -13.14 5.86 7.73
N ASP A 92 -13.49 5.30 8.89
CA ASP A 92 -14.89 5.21 9.29
C ASP A 92 -15.37 6.59 9.73
N ALA A 93 -16.06 7.28 8.82
CA ALA A 93 -16.63 8.60 9.08
C ALA A 93 -17.88 8.55 9.97
N LYS A 94 -18.49 7.37 10.15
CA LYS A 94 -19.69 7.19 10.96
C LYS A 94 -19.33 7.02 12.44
N ALA A 95 -18.14 6.49 12.73
CA ALA A 95 -17.66 6.35 14.10
C ALA A 95 -17.23 7.71 14.70
N PRO A 96 -17.78 8.12 15.86
CA PRO A 96 -17.30 9.30 16.57
C PRO A 96 -15.83 9.10 16.95
N SER A 97 -14.99 10.10 16.65
CA SER A 97 -13.56 10.07 16.97
C SER A 97 -13.05 11.44 17.36
N GLY A 98 -11.97 11.47 18.14
CA GLY A 98 -11.31 12.69 18.58
C GLY A 98 -11.34 12.88 20.10
N TRP A 99 -10.69 13.95 20.54
CA TRP A 99 -10.43 14.23 21.95
C TRP A 99 -11.70 14.35 22.80
N ALA A 100 -12.76 14.97 22.26
CA ALA A 100 -14.02 15.16 22.98
C ALA A 100 -14.70 13.85 23.37
N VAL A 101 -14.67 12.86 22.48
CA VAL A 101 -15.26 11.53 22.70
C VAL A 101 -14.24 10.51 23.24
N LYS A 102 -12.97 10.92 23.40
CA LYS A 102 -11.84 10.08 23.85
C LYS A 102 -11.69 8.77 23.06
N GLN A 103 -12.02 8.79 21.77
CA GLN A 103 -11.92 7.63 20.88
C GLN A 103 -10.94 7.88 19.73
N LEU A 104 -10.14 6.86 19.42
CA LEU A 104 -9.23 6.88 18.28
C LEU A 104 -10.02 6.84 16.95
N PRO A 105 -9.53 7.50 15.89
CA PRO A 105 -10.09 7.32 14.56
C PRO A 105 -10.11 5.86 14.16
N ARG A 106 -11.29 5.35 13.80
CA ARG A 106 -11.45 3.99 13.29
C ARG A 106 -11.21 3.97 11.79
N VAL A 107 -10.62 2.88 11.33
CA VAL A 107 -10.43 2.60 9.91
C VAL A 107 -11.04 1.24 9.61
N GLY A 108 -11.58 1.09 8.41
CA GLY A 108 -12.18 -0.14 7.93
C GLY A 108 -11.74 -0.43 6.50
N PHE A 109 -12.00 -1.65 6.06
CA PHE A 109 -11.79 -2.03 4.67
C PHE A 109 -12.82 -1.35 3.77
N TYR A 110 -12.42 -1.08 2.53
CA TYR A 110 -13.41 -0.91 1.46
C TYR A 110 -14.15 -2.24 1.24
N ASP A 111 -15.37 -2.17 0.72
CA ASP A 111 -16.06 -3.37 0.24
C ASP A 111 -15.18 -4.07 -0.81
N GLY A 112 -15.08 -5.40 -0.73
CA GLY A 112 -14.18 -6.17 -1.60
C GLY A 112 -14.50 -6.06 -3.09
N ASP A 113 -15.75 -5.71 -3.41
CA ASP A 113 -16.23 -5.49 -4.77
C ASP A 113 -16.01 -4.04 -5.26
N ASP A 114 -15.57 -3.13 -4.39
CA ASP A 114 -15.23 -1.76 -4.79
C ASP A 114 -13.96 -1.79 -5.65
N PRO A 115 -14.00 -1.31 -6.91
CA PRO A 115 -12.81 -1.21 -7.77
C PRO A 115 -11.67 -0.39 -7.17
N SER A 116 -11.96 0.43 -6.17
CA SER A 116 -11.04 1.29 -5.43
C SER A 116 -10.48 0.62 -4.17
N ALA A 117 -10.90 -0.60 -3.83
CA ALA A 117 -10.45 -1.32 -2.64
C ALA A 117 -8.98 -1.75 -2.73
N PHE A 118 -8.48 -1.95 -3.95
CA PHE A 118 -7.10 -2.36 -4.21
C PHE A 118 -6.35 -1.35 -5.08
N GLY A 119 -5.02 -1.38 -5.00
CA GLY A 119 -4.19 -0.52 -5.83
C GLY A 119 -2.73 -0.93 -5.86
N PHE A 120 -1.98 -0.23 -6.70
CA PHE A 120 -0.53 -0.38 -6.80
C PHE A 120 0.16 0.86 -6.24
N ILE A 121 1.24 0.67 -5.49
CA ILE A 121 2.07 1.78 -4.99
C ILE A 121 3.55 1.52 -5.28
N ASN A 122 4.29 2.60 -5.50
CA ASN A 122 5.75 2.55 -5.52
C ASN A 122 6.25 2.32 -4.08
N PRO A 123 7.12 1.31 -3.82
CA PRO A 123 7.69 1.06 -2.50
C PRO A 123 8.38 2.28 -1.86
N ASP A 124 8.91 3.21 -2.66
CA ASP A 124 9.55 4.44 -2.17
C ASP A 124 8.56 5.39 -1.47
N LEU A 125 7.26 5.19 -1.67
CA LEU A 125 6.22 5.93 -0.98
C LEU A 125 5.89 5.35 0.40
N VAL A 126 6.41 4.15 0.73
CA VAL A 126 6.18 3.55 2.04
C VAL A 126 7.06 4.23 3.07
N ILE A 127 6.40 4.78 4.10
CA ILE A 127 7.07 5.45 5.21
C ILE A 127 7.57 4.40 6.20
N ARG A 128 6.69 3.48 6.62
CA ARG A 128 6.97 2.44 7.60
C ARG A 128 5.85 1.39 7.68
N GLY A 129 6.12 0.28 8.35
CA GLY A 129 5.10 -0.62 8.85
C GLY A 129 4.31 0.02 9.99
N VAL A 130 3.05 -0.39 10.13
CA VAL A 130 2.19 0.00 11.25
C VAL A 130 1.48 -1.22 11.82
N GLN A 131 0.95 -1.05 13.03
CA GLN A 131 0.09 -2.02 13.69
C GLN A 131 -1.23 -1.33 14.01
N LEU A 132 -2.33 -1.85 13.48
CA LEU A 132 -3.65 -1.39 13.88
C LEU A 132 -4.07 -2.01 15.22
N ILE A 133 -4.74 -1.21 16.03
CA ILE A 133 -5.37 -1.65 17.27
C ILE A 133 -6.81 -2.04 16.92
N PRO A 134 -7.25 -3.29 17.23
CA PRO A 134 -8.63 -3.69 17.02
C PRO A 134 -9.60 -2.74 17.73
N ALA A 135 -10.63 -2.30 17.00
CA ALA A 135 -11.74 -1.57 17.61
C ALA A 135 -12.66 -2.58 18.30
N LEU A 136 -12.88 -2.36 19.60
CA LEU A 136 -13.92 -3.05 20.37
C LEU A 136 -15.30 -2.44 20.11
#